data_AF-W4RII2-F1
#
_entry.id   AF-W4RII2-F1
#
_cell.length_a   1.000
_cell.length_b   1.000
_cell.length_c   1.000
_cell.angle_alpha   90.00
_cell.angle_beta   90.00
_cell.angle_gamma   90.00
#
_symmetry.space_group_name_H-M   'P 1'
#
loop_
_entity.id
_entity.type
_entity.pdbx_description
1 polymer ?
#
loop_
_entity_poly.entity_id
_entity_poly.type
_entity_poly.pdbx_seq_one_letter_code
_entity_poly.pdbx_strand_id
1 'polypeptide(L)'
;MLNRFWQKAGLKMNKYLSWFITFQFINIAWVFFRANSWADAIKVLKGMAGLTGFYIPESYARLFNLQTVEGINDLSIVTATGGSLTNIILLIFAGIMVTLLFKNSTQLMEQIKPTWFWGFFVALLYFVSIFSMAKVSEFLYFNF
;
A
#
# COMPACT_ATOMS: atom_id res chain seq x y z
N MET A 1 -14.38 -20.75 -13.75
CA MET A 1 -13.98 -22.13 -14.08
C MET A 1 -13.42 -22.90 -12.88
N LEU A 2 -12.70 -22.26 -11.95
CA LEU A 2 -12.14 -22.88 -10.74
C LEU A 2 -13.18 -23.60 -9.85
N ASN A 3 -14.34 -22.98 -9.61
CA ASN A 3 -15.42 -23.58 -8.78
C ASN A 3 -15.97 -24.90 -9.36
N ARG A 4 -15.99 -25.06 -10.69
CA ARG A 4 -16.43 -26.31 -11.35
C ARG A 4 -15.43 -27.45 -11.13
N PHE A 5 -14.13 -27.15 -11.08
CA PHE A 5 -13.09 -28.13 -10.80
C PHE A 5 -13.15 -28.62 -9.34
N TRP A 6 -13.42 -27.70 -8.39
CA TRP A 6 -13.61 -28.03 -6.98
C TRP A 6 -14.85 -28.89 -6.71
N GLN A 7 -15.95 -28.59 -7.40
CA GLN A 7 -17.17 -29.40 -7.35
C GLN A 7 -16.95 -30.81 -7.92
N LYS A 8 -16.16 -30.96 -9.00
CA LYS A 8 -15.77 -32.27 -9.53
C LYS A 8 -14.83 -33.04 -8.59
N ALA A 9 -14.06 -32.35 -7.75
CA ALA A 9 -13.22 -32.94 -6.70
C ALA A 9 -13.99 -33.30 -5.42
N GLY A 10 -15.32 -33.13 -5.38
CA GLY A 10 -16.16 -33.48 -4.22
C GLY A 10 -16.02 -32.52 -3.02
N LEU A 11 -15.31 -31.40 -3.17
CA LEU A 11 -15.01 -30.46 -2.09
C LEU A 11 -15.85 -29.19 -2.26
N LYS A 12 -16.57 -28.77 -1.21
CA LYS A 12 -17.18 -27.43 -1.16
C LYS A 12 -16.08 -26.40 -0.94
N MET A 13 -15.90 -25.49 -1.90
CA MET A 13 -14.84 -24.49 -1.84
C MET A 13 -15.14 -23.46 -0.74
N ASN A 14 -14.19 -23.24 0.17
CA ASN A 14 -14.31 -22.21 1.20
C ASN A 14 -14.40 -20.82 0.53
N LYS A 15 -15.33 -19.97 0.99
CA LYS A 15 -15.55 -18.61 0.47
C LYS A 15 -14.27 -17.77 0.51
N TYR A 16 -13.52 -17.85 1.60
CA TYR A 16 -12.27 -17.09 1.76
C TYR A 16 -11.18 -17.56 0.80
N LEU A 17 -11.05 -18.88 0.61
CA LEU A 17 -10.10 -19.46 -0.33
C LEU A 17 -10.46 -19.08 -1.77
N SER A 18 -11.74 -19.12 -2.12
CA SER A 18 -12.24 -18.71 -3.45
C SER A 18 -11.89 -17.25 -3.73
N TRP A 19 -12.14 -16.38 -2.75
CA TRP A 19 -11.85 -14.96 -2.86
C TRP A 19 -10.35 -14.71 -2.99
N PHE A 20 -9.52 -15.35 -2.16
CA PHE A 20 -8.07 -15.21 -2.19
C PHE A 20 -7.48 -15.64 -3.55
N ILE A 21 -7.89 -16.80 -4.07
CA ILE A 21 -7.39 -17.27 -5.37
C ILE A 21 -7.81 -16.31 -6.50
N THR A 22 -9.06 -15.82 -6.46
CA THR A 22 -9.55 -14.88 -7.48
C THR A 22 -8.81 -13.55 -7.40
N PHE A 23 -8.56 -13.05 -6.19
CA PHE A 23 -7.79 -11.84 -5.95
C PHE A 23 -6.36 -11.97 -6.49
N GLN A 24 -5.65 -13.06 -6.15
CA GLN A 24 -4.30 -13.29 -6.65
C GLN A 24 -4.24 -13.50 -8.16
N PHE A 25 -5.24 -14.15 -8.74
CA PHE A 25 -5.35 -14.29 -10.19
C PHE A 25 -5.44 -12.91 -10.88
N ILE A 26 -6.30 -12.02 -10.39
CA ILE A 26 -6.44 -10.66 -10.94
C ILE A 26 -5.13 -9.88 -10.78
N ASN A 27 -4.49 -9.95 -9.61
CA ASN A 27 -3.20 -9.28 -9.36
C ASN A 27 -2.11 -9.76 -10.34
N ILE A 28 -1.97 -11.07 -10.53
CA ILE A 28 -0.99 -11.63 -11.47
C ILE A 28 -1.30 -11.20 -12.90
N ALA A 29 -2.57 -11.25 -13.31
CA ALA A 29 -2.98 -10.83 -14.65
C ALA A 29 -2.65 -9.35 -14.90
N TRP A 30 -2.91 -8.47 -13.93
CA TRP A 30 -2.59 -7.04 -14.05
C TRP A 30 -1.10 -6.74 -14.19
N VAL A 31 -0.21 -7.56 -13.61
CA VAL A 31 1.23 -7.39 -13.79
C VAL A 31 1.61 -7.51 -15.27
N PHE A 32 1.07 -8.52 -15.98
CA PHE A 32 1.37 -8.72 -17.41
C PHE A 32 0.82 -7.61 -18.30
N PHE A 33 -0.35 -7.05 -17.97
CA PHE A 33 -0.92 -5.94 -18.74
C PHE A 33 -0.22 -4.60 -18.49
N ARG A 34 0.45 -4.44 -17.35
CA ARG A 34 1.12 -3.20 -16.96
C ARG A 34 2.61 -3.19 -17.31
N ALA A 35 3.24 -4.35 -17.43
CA ALA A 35 4.67 -4.45 -17.74
C ALA A 35 4.95 -4.15 -19.23
N ASN A 36 6.07 -3.47 -19.50
CA ASN A 36 6.48 -3.12 -20.87
C ASN A 36 7.06 -4.33 -21.63
N SER A 37 7.45 -5.39 -20.93
CA SER A 37 7.98 -6.62 -21.52
C SER A 37 7.63 -7.85 -20.67
N TRP A 38 7.73 -9.04 -21.29
CA TRP A 38 7.53 -10.31 -20.60
C TRP A 38 8.57 -10.53 -19.48
N ALA A 39 9.82 -10.13 -19.71
CA ALA A 39 10.88 -10.23 -18.73
C ALA A 39 10.59 -9.34 -17.50
N ASP A 40 10.06 -8.13 -17.71
CA ASP A 40 9.66 -7.23 -16.64
C ASP A 40 8.51 -7.80 -15.80
N ALA A 41 7.51 -8.40 -16.45
CA ALA A 41 6.41 -9.05 -15.74
C ALA A 41 6.90 -10.17 -14.82
N ILE A 42 7.80 -11.04 -15.31
CA ILE A 42 8.41 -12.10 -14.49
C ILE A 42 9.21 -11.51 -13.33
N LYS A 43 9.96 -10.42 -13.56
CA LYS A 43 10.73 -9.75 -12.52
C LYS A 43 9.82 -9.21 -11.41
N VAL A 44 8.71 -8.57 -11.78
CA VAL A 44 7.72 -8.05 -10.83
C VAL A 44 7.05 -9.18 -10.06
N LEU A 45 6.67 -10.29 -10.71
CA LEU A 45 6.10 -11.45 -10.02
C LEU A 45 7.08 -12.11 -9.04
N LYS A 46 8.36 -12.23 -9.40
CA LYS A 46 9.42 -12.68 -8.48
C LYS A 46 9.60 -11.71 -7.31
N GLY A 47 9.43 -10.41 -7.55
CA GLY A 47 9.27 -9.36 -6.54
C GLY A 47 8.14 -9.63 -5.55
N MET A 48 6.93 -9.79 -6.09
CA MET A 48 5.71 -9.98 -5.31
C MET A 48 5.71 -11.29 -4.52
N ALA A 49 6.34 -12.34 -5.03
CA ALA A 49 6.52 -13.61 -4.33
C ALA A 49 7.65 -13.60 -3.30
N GLY A 50 8.43 -12.51 -3.18
CA GLY A 50 9.56 -12.41 -2.26
C GLY A 50 10.80 -13.21 -2.68
N LEU A 51 10.82 -13.72 -3.92
CA LEU A 51 11.93 -14.52 -4.47
C LEU A 51 13.14 -13.66 -4.88
N THR A 52 13.01 -12.34 -4.79
CA THR A 52 14.11 -11.37 -4.96
C THR A 52 14.74 -10.95 -3.62
N GLY A 53 14.37 -11.63 -2.53
CA GLY A 53 14.81 -11.34 -1.19
C GLY A 53 13.81 -10.49 -0.42
N PHE A 54 13.81 -10.65 0.90
CA PHE A 54 13.08 -9.77 1.81
C PHE A 54 14.09 -8.83 2.45
N TYR A 55 13.81 -7.52 2.40
CA TYR A 55 14.62 -6.54 3.11
C TYR A 55 14.20 -6.54 4.58
N ILE A 56 14.89 -7.32 5.40
CA ILE A 56 14.74 -7.31 6.86
C ILE A 56 15.91 -6.49 7.42
N PRO A 57 15.65 -5.35 8.06
CA PRO A 57 16.68 -4.55 8.71
C PRO A 57 17.42 -5.32 9.78
N GLU A 58 18.71 -5.08 9.90
CA GLU A 58 19.61 -5.80 10.80
C GLU A 58 19.12 -5.85 12.26
N SER A 59 18.42 -4.81 12.71
CA SER A 59 17.82 -4.73 14.05
C SER A 59 16.85 -5.87 14.36
N TYR A 60 16.14 -6.37 13.34
CA TYR A 60 15.18 -7.47 13.47
C TYR A 60 15.80 -8.84 13.16
N ALA A 61 16.82 -8.89 12.28
CA ALA A 61 17.56 -10.13 12.02
C ALA A 61 18.24 -10.68 13.29
N ARG A 62 18.71 -9.77 14.17
CA ARG A 62 19.24 -10.13 15.50
C ARG A 62 18.18 -10.67 16.47
N LEU A 63 16.93 -10.21 16.37
CA LEU A 63 15.83 -10.66 17.25
C LEU A 63 15.39 -12.10 16.93
N PHE A 64 15.53 -12.53 15.67
CA PHE A 64 15.16 -13.87 15.21
C PHE A 64 16.35 -14.85 15.12
N ASN A 65 17.55 -14.47 15.59
CA ASN A 65 18.77 -15.29 15.49
C ASN A 65 19.02 -15.87 14.07
N LEU A 66 18.64 -15.14 13.02
CA LEU A 66 18.82 -15.56 11.63
C LEU A 66 20.26 -15.28 11.15
N GLN A 67 21.27 -15.70 11.93
CA GLN A 67 22.68 -15.65 11.55
C GLN A 67 23.07 -16.83 10.65
N THR A 68 22.34 -17.14 9.58
CA THR A 68 22.78 -18.18 8.64
C THR A 68 22.10 -18.05 7.28
N VAL A 69 22.57 -17.14 6.42
CA VAL A 69 22.79 -17.44 5.00
C VAL A 69 23.94 -16.57 4.51
N GLU A 70 25.05 -17.18 4.11
CA GLU A 70 26.11 -16.49 3.37
C GLU A 70 25.52 -15.90 2.08
N GLY A 71 25.57 -14.57 1.94
CA GLY A 71 24.99 -13.87 0.79
C GLY A 71 24.46 -12.46 1.08
N ILE A 72 24.51 -12.00 2.33
CA ILE A 72 23.95 -10.70 2.77
C ILE A 72 24.92 -9.52 2.54
N ASN A 73 26.12 -9.76 2.00
CA ASN A 73 27.15 -8.73 1.91
C ASN A 73 26.96 -7.70 0.76
N ASP A 74 26.02 -7.93 -0.17
CA ASP A 74 25.72 -6.99 -1.27
C ASP A 74 24.46 -6.13 -1.03
N LEU A 75 23.93 -6.14 0.20
CA LEU A 75 22.70 -5.41 0.54
C LEU A 75 22.99 -3.94 0.85
N SER A 76 23.53 -3.22 -0.14
CA SER A 76 23.65 -1.76 -0.08
C SER A 76 22.25 -1.14 0.04
N ILE A 77 22.05 -0.49 1.18
CA ILE A 77 20.83 0.14 1.62
C ILE A 77 20.58 1.37 0.75
N VAL A 78 19.75 1.22 -0.30
CA VAL A 78 19.05 2.37 -0.87
C VAL A 78 17.75 2.53 -0.11
N THR A 79 17.84 3.16 1.07
CA THR A 79 16.72 3.79 1.74
C THR A 79 16.20 4.93 0.86
N ALA A 80 15.40 4.61 -0.14
CA ALA A 80 14.68 5.62 -0.94
C ALA A 80 13.74 6.49 -0.07
N THR A 81 13.49 6.05 1.17
CA THR A 81 12.91 6.86 2.25
C THR A 81 13.74 6.61 3.50
N GLY A 82 14.41 7.62 4.06
CA GLY A 82 15.29 7.51 5.24
C GLY A 82 14.60 7.16 6.56
N GLY A 83 13.48 6.42 6.53
CA GLY A 83 12.71 6.04 7.70
C GLY A 83 13.19 4.72 8.30
N SER A 84 13.48 4.72 9.61
CA SER A 84 13.66 3.49 10.38
C SER A 84 12.41 2.60 10.25
N LEU A 85 12.61 1.30 10.13
CA LEU A 85 11.55 0.31 10.01
C LEU A 85 10.60 0.31 11.23
N THR A 86 11.11 0.72 12.39
CA THR A 86 10.32 0.99 13.60
C THR A 86 9.29 2.10 13.36
N ASN A 87 9.66 3.15 12.62
CA ASN A 87 8.73 4.23 12.26
C ASN A 87 7.64 3.72 11.31
N ILE A 88 7.99 2.82 10.38
CA ILE A 88 7.00 2.22 9.46
C ILE A 88 5.99 1.38 10.24
N ILE A 89 6.45 0.51 11.14
CA ILE A 89 5.57 -0.32 11.98
C ILE A 89 4.70 0.57 12.88
N LEU A 90 5.27 1.61 13.47
CA LEU A 90 4.54 2.54 14.34
C LEU A 90 3.50 3.35 13.54
N LEU A 91 3.82 3.76 12.31
CA LEU A 91 2.87 4.41 11.40
C LEU A 91 1.74 3.48 10.97
N ILE A 92 2.03 2.21 10.65
CA ILE A 92 1.01 1.21 10.32
C ILE A 92 0.09 0.98 11.52
N PHE A 93 0.66 0.81 12.71
CA PHE A 93 -0.11 0.62 13.94
C PHE A 93 -0.97 1.85 14.25
N ALA A 94 -0.41 3.05 14.15
CA ALA A 94 -1.14 4.30 14.31
C ALA A 94 -2.26 4.44 13.26
N GLY A 95 -2.01 4.07 12.00
CA GLY A 95 -3.01 4.09 10.93
C GLY A 95 -4.17 3.12 11.21
N ILE A 96 -3.88 1.92 11.71
CA ILE A 96 -4.90 0.96 12.14
C ILE A 96 -5.69 1.54 13.32
N MET A 97 -5.01 2.13 14.31
CA MET A 97 -5.69 2.73 15.45
C MET A 97 -6.61 3.89 15.03
N VAL A 98 -6.14 4.75 14.11
CA VAL A 98 -6.95 5.86 13.57
C VAL A 98 -8.16 5.33 12.80
N THR A 99 -7.97 4.34 11.93
CA THR A 99 -9.08 3.77 11.15
C THR A 99 -10.11 3.02 12.01
N LEU A 100 -9.71 2.49 13.17
CA LEU A 100 -10.62 1.83 14.11
C LEU A 100 -11.33 2.82 15.05
N LEU A 101 -10.65 3.88 15.49
CA LEU A 101 -11.18 4.85 16.45
C LEU A 101 -12.02 5.95 15.78
N PHE A 102 -11.69 6.33 14.55
CA PHE A 102 -12.36 7.42 13.85
C PHE A 102 -13.44 6.89 12.92
N LYS A 103 -14.57 7.59 12.88
CA LYS A 103 -15.67 7.30 11.96
C LYS A 103 -15.18 7.47 10.52
N ASN A 104 -15.53 6.53 9.65
CA ASN A 104 -15.18 6.68 8.23
C ASN A 104 -15.95 7.85 7.59
N SER A 105 -15.53 8.29 6.41
CA SER A 105 -16.15 9.43 5.71
C SER A 105 -17.66 9.24 5.42
N THR A 106 -18.09 8.01 5.14
CA THR A 106 -19.49 7.65 4.89
C THR A 106 -20.34 7.80 6.16
N GLN A 107 -19.85 7.30 7.30
CA GLN A 107 -20.51 7.43 8.60
C GLN A 107 -20.59 8.90 9.06
N LEU A 108 -19.57 9.69 8.73
CA LEU A 108 -19.57 11.12 9.03
C LEU A 108 -20.61 11.86 8.18
N MET A 109 -20.73 11.53 6.90
CA MET A 109 -21.73 12.12 5.99
C MET A 109 -23.16 11.91 6.47
N GLU A 110 -23.49 10.73 7.01
CA GLU A 110 -24.83 10.44 7.55
C GLU A 110 -25.16 11.26 8.82
N GLN A 111 -24.15 11.71 9.55
CA GLN A 111 -24.31 12.42 10.82
C GLN A 111 -24.18 13.94 10.67
N ILE A 112 -23.55 14.42 9.61
CA ILE A 112 -23.42 15.86 9.33
C ILE A 112 -24.79 16.42 8.98
N LYS A 113 -25.28 17.34 9.81
CA LYS A 113 -26.42 18.20 9.50
C LYS A 113 -25.88 19.51 8.92
N PRO A 114 -26.22 19.88 7.68
CA PRO A 114 -25.78 21.15 7.09
C PRO A 114 -26.33 22.32 7.92
N THR A 115 -25.45 22.98 8.66
CA THR A 115 -25.76 24.19 9.43
C THR A 115 -24.95 25.36 8.90
N TRP A 116 -25.37 26.59 9.21
CA TRP A 116 -24.64 27.81 8.84
C TRP A 116 -23.18 27.80 9.32
N PHE A 117 -22.89 27.12 10.44
CA PHE A 117 -21.52 26.92 10.91
C PHE A 117 -20.68 26.10 9.92
N TRP A 118 -21.18 24.96 9.43
CA TRP A 118 -20.50 24.16 8.41
C TRP A 118 -20.36 24.92 7.09
N GLY A 119 -21.37 25.70 6.72
CA GLY A 119 -21.31 26.58 5.54
C GLY A 119 -20.19 27.61 5.65
N PHE A 120 -20.09 28.32 6.79
CA PHE A 120 -19.02 29.27 7.04
C PHE A 120 -17.64 28.59 7.09
N PHE A 121 -17.54 27.43 7.73
CA PHE A 121 -16.30 26.67 7.82
C PHE A 121 -15.79 26.22 6.44
N VAL A 122 -16.67 25.70 5.58
CA VAL A 122 -16.33 25.34 4.21
C VAL A 122 -15.95 26.57 3.38
N ALA A 123 -16.67 27.70 3.54
CA ALA A 123 -16.34 28.95 2.85
C ALA A 123 -14.96 29.49 3.27
N LEU A 124 -14.61 29.41 4.55
CA LEU A 124 -13.29 29.78 5.06
C LEU A 124 -12.20 28.89 4.49
N LEU A 125 -12.38 27.57 4.49
CA LEU A 125 -11.44 26.62 3.91
C LEU A 125 -11.24 26.86 2.41
N TYR A 126 -12.32 27.14 1.69
CA TYR A 126 -12.28 27.46 0.26
C TYR A 126 -11.48 28.74 0.01
N PHE A 127 -11.70 29.78 0.82
CA PHE A 127 -10.95 31.02 0.74
C PHE A 127 -9.44 30.74 0.95
N VAL A 128 -9.07 30.04 2.02
CA VAL A 128 -7.66 29.66 2.29
C VAL A 128 -7.07 28.86 1.13
N SER A 129 -7.83 27.95 0.53
CA SER A 129 -7.40 27.15 -0.62
C SER A 129 -7.07 28.01 -1.84
N ILE A 130 -7.91 29.01 -2.17
CA ILE A 130 -7.65 29.96 -3.27
C ILE A 130 -6.35 30.73 -3.03
N PHE A 131 -6.13 31.24 -1.82
CA PHE A 131 -4.88 31.95 -1.51
C PHE A 131 -3.65 31.04 -1.56
N SER A 132 -3.79 29.77 -1.20
CA SER A 132 -2.71 28.79 -1.34
C SER A 132 -2.39 28.47 -2.80
N MET A 133 -3.41 28.44 -3.66
CA MET A 133 -3.25 28.20 -5.10
C MET A 133 -2.69 29.42 -5.84
N ALA A 134 -2.91 30.63 -5.31
CA ALA A 134 -2.34 31.87 -5.84
C ALA A 134 -0.83 32.01 -5.57
N LYS A 135 -0.23 31.13 -4.74
CA LYS A 135 1.23 31.00 -4.68
C LYS A 135 1.69 30.44 -6.02
N VAL A 136 2.31 31.29 -6.83
CA VAL A 136 2.99 30.88 -8.07
C VAL A 136 3.93 29.75 -7.70
N SER A 137 3.67 28.56 -8.23
CA SER A 137 4.66 27.50 -8.25
C SER A 137 5.77 28.01 -9.14
N GLU A 138 6.86 28.52 -8.56
CA GLU A 138 8.06 28.85 -9.32
C GLU A 138 8.41 27.60 -10.11
N PHE A 139 8.18 27.69 -11.42
CA PHE A 139 8.46 26.60 -12.33
C PHE A 139 9.97 26.44 -12.30
N LEU A 140 10.43 25.26 -11.93
CA LEU A 140 11.83 24.90 -11.74
C LEU A 140 12.57 24.89 -13.11
N TYR A 141 12.68 26.04 -13.79
CA TYR A 141 13.39 26.17 -15.06
C TYR A 141 14.87 26.52 -14.90
N PHE A 142 15.40 26.55 -13.66
CA PHE A 142 16.79 26.96 -13.41
C PHE A 142 17.75 25.83 -13.06
N ASN A 143 17.38 24.55 -13.24
CA ASN A 143 18.28 23.41 -13.08
C ASN A 143 18.33 22.53 -14.34
N PHE A 144 18.57 23.14 -15.50
CA PHE A 144 19.18 22.46 -16.64
C PHE A 144 20.54 23.09 -16.91
#